data_AF-A0A956FI00-F1
#
_entry.id   AF-A0A956FI00-F1
#
_cell.length_a   1.000
_cell.length_b   1.000
_cell.length_c   1.000
_cell.angle_alpha   90.00
_cell.angle_beta   90.00
_cell.angle_gamma   90.00
#
_symmetry.space_group_name_H-M   'P 1'
#
loop_
_entity.id
_entity.type
_entity.pdbx_description
1 polymer ?
#
loop_
_entity_poly.entity_id
_entity_poly.type
_entity_poly.pdbx_seq_one_letter_code
_entity_poly.pdbx_strand_id
1 'polypeptide(L)'
;MALLRTDWKDEIKAPTKAIASGTKGEWARKVQEWLNLHRYHTPRFKVGISVDGDYGAATESAVKKFQKVTKLPITGIVDAETWKVLVAPMVRAFDDVDLPSDASFRKTVLHVAARFEKEHPTELRGNRGPWVRAFMKGNDGDDWAWCDGFVSTVLDHTCNHLGRRLDSVIPWSMSCTKTRRYAESGDYACAWIDPEDVEANPGQVVPGDLMLVVKPGSSNARHIGIVTEVSGKVLHTIEGNTNDEGSREGYEVCELRRNTASGKYGAVHFTL
;
A
#
# COMPACT_ATOMS: atom_id res chain seq x y z
N MET A 1 17.23 16.43 -7.04
CA MET A 1 16.87 15.04 -6.70
C MET A 1 15.48 15.05 -6.09
N ALA A 2 14.54 14.30 -6.66
CA ALA A 2 13.31 13.99 -5.93
C ALA A 2 13.69 13.08 -4.76
N LEU A 3 13.33 13.45 -3.54
CA LEU A 3 13.61 12.64 -2.36
C LEU A 3 12.56 11.53 -2.31
N LEU A 4 12.87 10.39 -2.93
CA LEU A 4 12.08 9.16 -2.75
C LEU A 4 11.85 8.95 -1.25
N ARG A 5 10.61 8.73 -0.85
CA ARG A 5 10.31 8.53 0.56
C ARG A 5 10.88 7.20 1.04
N THR A 6 11.60 7.24 2.16
CA THR A 6 12.31 6.08 2.71
C THR A 6 11.75 5.59 4.04
N ASP A 7 10.58 6.07 4.46
CA ASP A 7 9.97 5.74 5.76
C ASP A 7 9.82 4.21 5.94
N TRP A 8 9.49 3.50 4.86
CA TRP A 8 9.39 2.04 4.82
C TRP A 8 10.70 1.32 5.21
N LYS A 9 11.87 1.98 5.07
CA LYS A 9 13.16 1.39 5.43
C LYS A 9 13.29 1.12 6.93
N ASP A 10 12.54 1.85 7.76
CA ASP A 10 12.53 1.61 9.21
C ASP A 10 11.83 0.29 9.58
N GLU A 11 10.88 -0.18 8.76
CA GLU A 11 10.17 -1.44 8.96
C GLU A 11 11.01 -2.66 8.56
N ILE A 12 11.95 -2.48 7.63
CA ILE A 12 12.82 -3.54 7.12
C ILE A 12 14.24 -3.52 7.71
N LYS A 13 14.58 -2.48 8.48
CA LYS A 13 15.91 -2.29 9.07
C LYS A 13 16.34 -3.53 9.84
N ALA A 14 17.47 -4.11 9.44
CA ALA A 14 17.99 -5.32 10.05
C ALA A 14 18.34 -5.09 11.53
N PRO A 15 18.02 -6.06 12.42
CA PRO A 15 18.44 -5.98 13.80
C PRO A 15 19.95 -6.16 13.91
N THR A 16 20.60 -5.40 14.80
CA THR A 16 22.05 -5.49 15.03
C THR A 16 22.45 -6.69 15.91
N LYS A 17 21.48 -7.32 16.55
CA LYS A 17 21.61 -8.54 17.37
C LYS A 17 20.45 -9.46 17.06
N ALA A 18 20.66 -10.76 17.20
CA ALA A 18 19.57 -11.72 17.04
C ALA A 18 18.45 -11.49 18.08
N ILE A 19 17.20 -11.68 17.67
CA ILE A 19 16.01 -11.50 18.51
C ILE A 19 15.55 -12.88 18.96
N ALA A 20 15.43 -13.08 20.27
CA ALA A 20 15.10 -14.37 20.87
C ALA A 20 14.25 -14.22 22.13
N SER A 21 13.90 -15.35 22.74
CA SER A 21 13.15 -15.44 23.99
C SER A 21 13.68 -14.47 25.06
N GLY A 22 12.78 -13.70 25.67
CA GLY A 22 13.10 -12.65 26.64
C GLY A 22 13.37 -11.27 26.03
N THR A 23 13.42 -11.12 24.70
CA THR A 23 13.46 -9.81 24.04
C THR A 23 12.15 -9.06 24.29
N LYS A 24 12.23 -7.76 24.63
CA LYS A 24 11.06 -6.91 24.90
C LYS A 24 11.05 -5.66 24.02
N GLY A 25 9.88 -5.03 23.91
CA GLY A 25 9.69 -3.74 23.26
C GLY A 25 9.63 -3.85 21.73
N GLU A 26 10.20 -2.86 21.05
CA GLU A 26 10.00 -2.65 19.60
C GLU A 26 10.40 -3.86 18.75
N TRP A 27 11.52 -4.52 19.07
CA TRP A 27 11.98 -5.67 18.28
C TRP A 27 11.08 -6.89 18.41
N ALA A 28 10.60 -7.18 19.62
CA ALA A 28 9.63 -8.25 19.83
C ALA A 28 8.32 -7.93 19.10
N ARG A 29 7.84 -6.68 19.21
CA ARG A 29 6.66 -6.18 18.48
C ARG A 29 6.82 -6.37 16.97
N LYS A 30 7.92 -5.92 16.36
CA LYS A 30 8.16 -6.04 14.92
C LYS A 30 8.14 -7.50 14.46
N VAL A 31 8.77 -8.42 15.20
CA VAL A 31 8.70 -9.86 14.88
C VAL A 31 7.26 -10.37 14.92
N GLN A 32 6.51 -10.03 15.97
CA GLN A 32 5.11 -10.46 16.12
C GLN A 32 4.22 -9.93 15.00
N GLU A 33 4.40 -8.67 14.61
CA GLU A 33 3.67 -8.05 13.51
C GLU A 33 3.96 -8.76 12.18
N TRP A 34 5.24 -8.95 11.83
CA TRP A 34 5.62 -9.64 10.60
C TRP A 34 5.11 -11.08 10.55
N LEU A 35 5.25 -11.84 11.65
CA LEU A 35 4.70 -13.19 11.74
C LEU A 35 3.19 -13.20 11.50
N ASN A 36 2.47 -12.28 12.12
CA ASN A 36 1.03 -12.17 11.91
C ASN A 36 0.68 -11.86 10.46
N LEU A 37 1.44 -11.05 9.73
CA LEU A 37 1.19 -10.79 8.31
C LEU A 37 1.46 -12.02 7.43
N HIS A 38 2.44 -12.85 7.77
CA HIS A 38 2.74 -14.08 7.02
C HIS A 38 1.61 -15.11 7.01
N ARG A 39 0.54 -14.92 7.81
CA ARG A 39 -0.67 -15.73 7.69
C ARG A 39 -1.32 -15.63 6.30
N TYR A 40 -1.12 -14.49 5.62
CA TYR A 40 -1.62 -14.21 4.27
C TYR A 40 -0.56 -14.54 3.21
N HIS A 41 0.70 -14.16 3.46
CA HIS A 41 1.77 -14.24 2.47
C HIS A 41 2.48 -15.60 2.35
N THR A 42 2.47 -16.42 3.41
CA THR A 42 3.27 -17.65 3.45
C THR A 42 2.37 -18.88 3.44
N PRO A 43 2.35 -19.66 2.34
CA PRO A 43 1.60 -20.91 2.29
C PRO A 43 1.96 -21.83 3.46
N ARG A 44 0.95 -22.42 4.10
CA ARG A 44 1.07 -23.32 5.27
C ARG A 44 1.55 -22.65 6.57
N PHE A 45 1.76 -21.33 6.59
CA PHE A 45 1.86 -20.56 7.81
C PHE A 45 0.48 -19.98 8.16
N LYS A 46 -0.22 -20.59 9.12
CA LYS A 46 -1.55 -20.14 9.57
C LYS A 46 -1.53 -19.98 11.08
N VAL A 47 -0.70 -19.06 11.55
CA VAL A 47 -0.47 -18.77 12.97
C VAL A 47 -0.79 -17.30 13.21
N GLY A 48 -1.63 -17.03 14.22
CA GLY A 48 -1.85 -15.70 14.78
C GLY A 48 -1.35 -15.66 16.21
N ILE A 49 -0.69 -14.56 16.58
CA ILE A 49 -0.19 -14.32 17.94
C ILE A 49 -0.53 -12.89 18.37
N SER A 50 -0.63 -12.66 19.67
CA SER A 50 -0.75 -11.30 20.21
C SER A 50 0.49 -10.47 19.88
N VAL A 51 0.30 -9.17 19.66
CA VAL A 51 1.37 -8.19 19.52
C VAL A 51 1.48 -7.44 20.84
N ASP A 52 2.16 -8.04 21.81
CA ASP A 52 2.32 -7.50 23.18
C ASP A 52 3.72 -6.92 23.42
N GLY A 53 4.64 -7.06 22.46
CA GLY A 53 6.01 -6.61 22.60
C GLY A 53 6.85 -7.46 23.55
N ASP A 54 6.40 -8.67 23.89
CA ASP A 54 7.18 -9.66 24.65
C ASP A 54 7.46 -10.91 23.80
N TYR A 55 8.75 -11.20 23.58
CA TYR A 55 9.16 -12.44 22.94
C TYR A 55 9.10 -13.58 23.95
N GLY A 56 7.88 -14.07 24.21
CA GLY A 56 7.61 -15.24 25.04
C GLY A 56 7.47 -16.54 24.23
N ALA A 57 7.00 -17.60 24.90
CA ALA A 57 6.86 -18.94 24.34
C ALA A 57 5.96 -19.01 23.09
N ALA A 58 4.92 -18.17 23.02
CA ALA A 58 4.04 -18.09 21.85
C ALA A 58 4.79 -17.55 20.61
N THR A 59 5.54 -16.45 20.78
CA THR A 59 6.37 -15.86 19.73
C THR A 59 7.45 -16.83 19.28
N GLU A 60 8.17 -17.48 20.20
CA GLU A 60 9.20 -18.47 19.87
C GLU A 60 8.63 -19.65 19.07
N SER A 61 7.48 -20.19 19.49
CA SER A 61 6.79 -21.26 18.77
C SER A 61 6.40 -20.83 17.35
N ALA A 62 5.87 -19.61 17.18
CA ALA A 62 5.53 -19.05 15.89
C ALA A 62 6.77 -18.87 14.98
N VAL A 63 7.91 -18.42 15.53
CA VAL A 63 9.18 -18.32 14.79
C VAL A 63 9.67 -19.69 14.36
N LYS A 64 9.66 -20.70 15.24
CA LYS A 64 10.04 -22.08 14.88
C LYS A 64 9.16 -22.62 13.75
N LYS A 65 7.84 -22.37 13.81
CA LYS A 65 6.92 -22.75 12.75
C LYS A 65 7.23 -22.01 11.45
N PHE A 66 7.52 -20.72 11.52
CA PHE A 66 7.88 -19.89 10.36
C PHE A 66 9.15 -20.43 9.70
N GLN A 67 10.22 -20.60 10.46
CA GLN A 67 11.48 -21.18 9.99
C GLN A 67 11.26 -22.54 9.33
N LYS A 68 10.46 -23.41 9.95
CA LYS A 68 10.13 -24.72 9.37
C LYS A 68 9.46 -24.60 8.00
N VAL A 69 8.48 -23.71 7.83
CA VAL A 69 7.75 -23.59 6.55
C VAL A 69 8.55 -22.85 5.48
N THR A 70 9.45 -21.95 5.88
CA THR A 70 10.36 -21.23 4.98
C THR A 70 11.70 -21.95 4.75
N LYS A 71 11.86 -23.16 5.32
CA LYS A 71 13.04 -24.02 5.19
C LYS A 71 14.33 -23.41 5.77
N LEU A 72 14.20 -22.58 6.81
CA LEU A 72 15.31 -22.06 7.61
C LEU A 72 15.64 -23.01 8.76
N PRO A 73 16.84 -22.91 9.37
CA PRO A 73 17.16 -23.59 10.62
C PRO A 73 16.12 -23.28 11.71
N ILE A 74 15.57 -24.31 12.35
CA ILE A 74 14.48 -24.19 13.33
C ILE A 74 15.06 -23.87 14.72
N THR A 75 15.60 -22.67 14.89
CA THR A 75 16.26 -22.23 16.12
C THR A 75 15.29 -21.57 17.11
N GLY A 76 14.18 -21.01 16.63
CA GLY A 76 13.32 -20.11 17.42
C GLY A 76 13.96 -18.74 17.67
N ILE A 77 15.07 -18.44 17.01
CA ILE A 77 15.81 -17.18 17.07
C ILE A 77 15.65 -16.48 15.72
N VAL A 78 15.27 -15.20 15.73
CA VAL A 78 15.26 -14.37 14.52
C VAL A 78 16.64 -13.75 14.35
N ASP A 79 17.47 -14.41 13.55
CA ASP A 79 18.74 -13.90 13.06
C ASP A 79 18.56 -13.07 11.77
N ALA A 80 19.67 -12.64 11.15
CA ALA A 80 19.63 -11.83 9.94
C ALA A 80 18.96 -12.55 8.75
N GLU A 81 19.13 -13.86 8.63
CA GLU A 81 18.51 -14.65 7.56
C GLU A 81 17.00 -14.77 7.78
N THR A 82 16.58 -15.11 9.00
CA THR A 82 15.17 -15.16 9.39
C THR A 82 14.50 -13.80 9.22
N TRP A 83 15.16 -12.71 9.64
CA TRP A 83 14.66 -11.34 9.47
C TRP A 83 14.48 -10.99 7.98
N LYS A 84 15.47 -11.30 7.14
CA LYS A 84 15.38 -11.05 5.69
C LYS A 84 14.16 -11.73 5.08
N VAL A 85 13.85 -12.96 5.48
CA VAL A 85 12.67 -13.68 4.98
C VAL A 85 11.36 -13.09 5.54
N LEU A 86 11.36 -12.63 6.80
CA LEU A 86 10.20 -11.96 7.40
C LEU A 86 9.80 -10.69 6.63
N VAL A 87 10.78 -9.84 6.32
CA VAL A 87 10.51 -8.55 5.68
C VAL A 87 10.48 -8.60 4.15
N ALA A 88 10.72 -9.78 3.56
CA ALA A 88 10.89 -9.96 2.13
C ALA A 88 9.70 -9.43 1.28
N PRO A 89 8.42 -9.56 1.70
CA PRO A 89 7.31 -8.99 0.94
C PRO A 89 7.43 -7.47 0.72
N MET A 90 7.80 -6.72 1.76
CA MET A 90 7.99 -5.27 1.63
C MET A 90 9.24 -4.92 0.83
N VAL A 91 10.35 -5.63 1.03
CA VAL A 91 11.53 -5.46 0.17
C VAL A 91 11.16 -5.65 -1.29
N ARG A 92 10.44 -6.73 -1.62
CA ARG A 92 10.00 -7.03 -2.98
C ARG A 92 8.93 -6.08 -3.51
N ALA A 93 8.20 -5.34 -2.70
CA ALA A 93 7.29 -4.30 -3.18
C ALA A 93 8.01 -2.97 -3.45
N PHE A 94 9.04 -2.65 -2.66
CA PHE A 94 9.75 -1.38 -2.70
C PHE A 94 11.11 -1.39 -3.44
N ASP A 95 11.63 -2.54 -3.89
CA ASP A 95 12.75 -2.65 -4.85
C ASP A 95 12.51 -1.81 -6.13
N ASP A 96 13.47 -1.70 -7.04
CA ASP A 96 13.26 -1.00 -8.31
C ASP A 96 12.30 -1.78 -9.25
N VAL A 97 11.61 -1.06 -10.14
CA VAL A 97 10.78 -1.68 -11.17
C VAL A 97 11.63 -2.14 -12.35
N ASP A 98 11.38 -3.36 -12.83
CA ASP A 98 12.00 -3.92 -14.03
C ASP A 98 11.27 -3.39 -15.27
N LEU A 99 11.43 -2.10 -15.52
CA LEU A 99 10.92 -1.40 -16.69
C LEU A 99 12.03 -0.58 -17.36
N PRO A 100 11.98 -0.44 -18.71
CA PRO A 100 12.77 0.56 -19.41
C PRO A 100 12.50 1.95 -18.83
N SER A 101 13.56 2.76 -18.65
CA SER A 101 13.45 4.11 -18.11
C SER A 101 12.67 5.09 -18.99
N ASP A 102 12.40 4.72 -20.24
CA ASP A 102 11.58 5.45 -21.20
C ASP A 102 10.09 5.01 -21.20
N ALA A 103 9.69 4.13 -20.29
CA ALA A 103 8.29 3.77 -20.10
C ALA A 103 7.43 5.01 -19.78
N SER A 104 6.22 5.06 -20.32
CA SER A 104 5.30 6.16 -20.02
C SER A 104 4.94 6.20 -18.54
N PHE A 105 4.52 7.38 -18.07
CA PHE A 105 4.08 7.57 -16.68
C PHE A 105 3.01 6.55 -16.29
N ARG A 106 1.95 6.45 -17.10
CA ARG A 106 0.81 5.54 -16.85
C ARG A 106 1.22 4.08 -16.80
N LYS A 107 2.07 3.64 -17.75
CA LYS A 107 2.56 2.25 -17.77
C LYS A 107 3.36 1.93 -16.51
N THR A 108 4.15 2.89 -16.03
CA THR A 108 4.93 2.75 -14.80
C THR A 108 4.04 2.72 -13.57
N VAL A 109 3.02 3.60 -13.46
CA VAL A 109 2.01 3.56 -12.38
C VAL A 109 1.38 2.18 -12.27
N LEU A 110 0.90 1.63 -13.40
CA LEU A 110 0.24 0.32 -13.44
C LEU A 110 1.16 -0.81 -13.00
N HIS A 111 2.43 -0.78 -13.43
CA HIS A 111 3.40 -1.81 -13.06
C HIS A 111 3.78 -1.74 -11.58
N VAL A 112 4.00 -0.53 -11.04
CA VAL A 112 4.25 -0.34 -9.61
C VAL A 112 3.04 -0.80 -8.78
N ALA A 113 1.82 -0.42 -9.18
CA ALA A 113 0.59 -0.82 -8.50
C ALA A 113 0.40 -2.35 -8.47
N ALA A 114 0.54 -3.01 -9.63
CA ALA A 114 0.42 -4.47 -9.76
C ALA A 114 1.46 -5.20 -8.91
N ARG A 115 2.64 -4.62 -8.73
CA ARG A 115 3.67 -5.19 -7.88
C ARG A 115 3.35 -5.09 -6.40
N PHE A 116 2.81 -3.96 -5.94
CA PHE A 116 2.29 -3.87 -4.59
C PHE A 116 1.14 -4.87 -4.40
N GLU A 117 0.18 -4.93 -5.31
CA GLU A 117 -0.92 -5.90 -5.24
C GLU A 117 -0.43 -7.35 -5.13
N LYS A 118 0.56 -7.75 -5.94
CA LYS A 118 1.22 -9.07 -5.84
C LYS A 118 1.85 -9.37 -4.47
N GLU A 119 2.45 -8.37 -3.83
CA GLU A 119 3.06 -8.52 -2.49
C GLU A 119 2.04 -8.34 -1.35
N HIS A 120 0.79 -8.02 -1.71
CA HIS A 120 -0.41 -8.05 -0.87
C HIS A 120 -0.34 -7.22 0.43
N PRO A 121 0.10 -5.94 0.43
CA PRO A 121 0.15 -5.10 1.63
C PRO A 121 -1.13 -5.21 2.45
N THR A 122 -0.96 -5.56 3.73
CA THR A 122 -2.04 -5.92 4.63
C THR A 122 -1.82 -5.26 6.00
N GLU A 123 -2.87 -4.73 6.62
CA GLU A 123 -2.83 -4.29 8.02
C GLU A 123 -3.11 -5.44 8.99
N LEU A 124 -2.73 -5.24 10.25
CA LEU A 124 -3.02 -6.21 11.31
C LEU A 124 -4.44 -6.10 11.83
N ARG A 125 -4.97 -4.87 11.88
CA ARG A 125 -6.34 -4.42 12.18
C ARG A 125 -6.31 -2.97 12.68
N GLY A 126 -7.30 -2.17 12.29
CA GLY A 126 -7.47 -0.81 12.80
C GLY A 126 -6.39 0.13 12.26
N ASN A 127 -6.06 0.01 10.97
CA ASN A 127 -5.03 0.81 10.33
C ASN A 127 -3.66 0.66 11.02
N ARG A 128 -3.27 -0.57 11.40
CA ARG A 128 -2.01 -0.86 12.11
C ARG A 128 -1.06 -1.79 11.39
N GLY A 129 0.22 -1.64 11.69
CA GLY A 129 1.26 -2.57 11.27
C GLY A 129 2.23 -1.98 10.26
N PRO A 130 3.23 -2.78 9.83
CA PRO A 130 4.38 -2.27 9.08
C PRO A 130 3.99 -1.68 7.72
N TRP A 131 3.04 -2.27 7.00
CA TRP A 131 2.56 -1.71 5.73
C TRP A 131 1.88 -0.35 5.91
N VAL A 132 1.05 -0.21 6.94
CA VAL A 132 0.40 1.07 7.23
C VAL A 132 1.45 2.13 7.56
N ARG A 133 2.40 1.82 8.44
CA ARG A 133 3.50 2.75 8.76
C ARG A 133 4.35 3.11 7.54
N ALA A 134 4.60 2.16 6.63
CA ALA A 134 5.30 2.42 5.39
C ALA A 134 4.56 3.43 4.49
N PHE A 135 3.23 3.37 4.43
CA PHE A 135 2.41 4.30 3.64
C PHE A 135 2.09 5.62 4.37
N MET A 136 2.16 5.63 5.71
CA MET A 136 1.64 6.73 6.54
C MET A 136 2.74 7.46 7.34
N LYS A 137 3.95 7.55 6.78
CA LYS A 137 5.09 8.27 7.39
C LYS A 137 5.49 7.75 8.78
N GLY A 138 5.46 6.45 8.98
CA GLY A 138 5.75 5.81 10.26
C GLY A 138 4.58 5.81 11.24
N ASN A 139 3.42 6.39 10.90
CA ASN A 139 2.26 6.43 11.77
C ASN A 139 1.31 5.26 11.50
N ASP A 140 0.58 4.84 12.53
CA ASP A 140 -0.49 3.85 12.41
C ASP A 140 -1.53 4.01 13.53
N GLY A 141 -2.66 3.31 13.42
CA GLY A 141 -3.81 3.36 14.32
C GLY A 141 -5.05 3.90 13.63
N ASP A 142 -6.19 3.85 14.34
CA ASP A 142 -7.53 4.00 13.74
C ASP A 142 -7.70 5.27 12.89
N ASP A 143 -6.99 6.35 13.21
CA ASP A 143 -7.02 7.63 12.46
C ASP A 143 -6.23 7.62 11.14
N TRP A 144 -5.46 6.57 10.86
CA TRP A 144 -4.49 6.48 9.76
C TRP A 144 -4.98 5.62 8.59
N ALA A 145 -6.19 5.91 8.10
CA ALA A 145 -6.71 5.31 6.88
C ALA A 145 -5.72 5.50 5.71
N TRP A 146 -5.24 4.40 5.14
CA TRP A 146 -4.00 4.40 4.36
C TRP A 146 -4.16 4.32 2.84
N CYS A 147 -5.40 4.38 2.32
CA CYS A 147 -5.68 4.35 0.89
C CYS A 147 -4.89 5.39 0.08
N ASP A 148 -4.91 6.66 0.50
CA ASP A 148 -4.21 7.75 -0.20
C ASP A 148 -2.70 7.73 0.03
N GLY A 149 -2.25 7.26 1.20
CA GLY A 149 -0.83 7.03 1.46
C GLY A 149 -0.25 5.95 0.55
N PHE A 150 -1.00 4.87 0.31
CA PHE A 150 -0.67 3.82 -0.64
C PHE A 150 -0.58 4.37 -2.07
N VAL A 151 -1.63 5.02 -2.56
CA VAL A 151 -1.66 5.60 -3.92
C VAL A 151 -0.53 6.62 -4.10
N SER A 152 -0.33 7.51 -3.13
CA SER A 152 0.76 8.49 -3.17
C SER A 152 2.15 7.83 -3.17
N THR A 153 2.31 6.68 -2.51
CA THR A 153 3.56 5.89 -2.54
C THR A 153 3.81 5.27 -3.91
N VAL A 154 2.78 4.75 -4.57
CA VAL A 154 2.88 4.26 -5.95
C VAL A 154 3.33 5.37 -6.90
N LEU A 155 2.76 6.57 -6.77
CA LEU A 155 3.12 7.73 -7.59
C LEU A 155 4.54 8.22 -7.29
N ASP A 156 4.98 8.18 -6.02
CA ASP A 156 6.34 8.55 -5.63
C ASP A 156 7.38 7.61 -6.23
N HIS A 157 7.14 6.29 -6.14
CA HIS A 157 7.98 5.27 -6.79
C HIS A 157 8.01 5.44 -8.31
N THR A 158 6.86 5.72 -8.92
CA THR A 158 6.76 5.96 -10.36
C THR A 158 7.58 7.18 -10.78
N CYS A 159 7.43 8.30 -10.08
CA CYS A 159 8.17 9.52 -10.38
C CYS A 159 9.67 9.32 -10.21
N ASN A 160 10.09 8.65 -9.13
CA ASN A 160 11.50 8.36 -8.89
C ASN A 160 12.12 7.50 -9.99
N HIS A 161 11.44 6.43 -10.43
CA HIS A 161 11.90 5.59 -11.53
C HIS A 161 12.10 6.39 -12.83
N LEU A 162 11.21 7.34 -13.10
CA LEU A 162 11.24 8.20 -14.29
C LEU A 162 12.11 9.46 -14.12
N GLY A 163 12.86 9.58 -13.02
CA GLY A 163 13.70 10.76 -12.74
C GLY A 163 12.91 12.07 -12.56
N ARG A 164 11.62 11.98 -12.20
CA ARG A 164 10.68 13.10 -12.05
C ARG A 164 10.45 13.42 -10.57
N ARG A 165 10.09 14.67 -10.28
CA ARG A 165 9.58 15.05 -8.96
C ARG A 165 8.07 14.82 -8.87
N LEU A 166 7.63 14.10 -7.85
CA LEU A 166 6.21 13.86 -7.60
C LEU A 166 5.41 15.17 -7.48
N ASP A 167 5.97 16.19 -6.83
CA ASP A 167 5.32 17.49 -6.66
C ASP A 167 5.06 18.29 -7.95
N SER A 168 5.65 17.88 -9.08
CA SER A 168 5.28 18.42 -10.41
C SER A 168 4.07 17.70 -11.03
N VAL A 169 3.76 16.49 -10.56
CA VAL A 169 2.66 15.66 -11.06
C VAL A 169 1.43 15.83 -10.19
N ILE A 170 1.59 15.61 -8.89
CA ILE A 170 0.60 15.84 -7.83
C ILE A 170 1.30 15.71 -6.47
N PRO A 171 1.08 16.60 -5.48
CA PRO A 171 1.73 16.47 -4.19
C PRO A 171 1.34 15.19 -3.43
N TRP A 172 2.32 14.59 -2.75
CA TRP A 172 2.08 13.41 -1.90
C TRP A 172 1.09 13.72 -0.76
N SER A 173 0.14 12.83 -0.51
CA SER A 173 -0.96 13.05 0.44
C SER A 173 -1.35 11.78 1.24
N MET A 174 -2.04 12.00 2.36
CA MET A 174 -2.73 10.98 3.20
C MET A 174 -4.22 11.30 3.35
N SER A 175 -4.74 12.15 2.47
CA SER A 175 -6.10 12.65 2.49
C SER A 175 -6.63 12.71 1.06
N CYS A 176 -7.57 11.83 0.75
CA CYS A 176 -8.25 11.81 -0.54
C CYS A 176 -8.82 13.19 -0.91
N THR A 177 -9.30 13.95 0.09
CA THR A 177 -9.82 15.30 -0.12
C THR A 177 -8.72 16.28 -0.54
N LYS A 178 -7.50 16.17 0.01
CA LYS A 178 -6.37 16.99 -0.44
C LYS A 178 -5.94 16.61 -1.85
N THR A 179 -5.83 15.31 -2.16
CA THR A 179 -5.51 14.82 -3.51
C THR A 179 -6.49 15.35 -4.55
N ARG A 180 -7.80 15.30 -4.26
CA ARG A 180 -8.82 15.96 -5.09
C ARG A 180 -8.53 17.45 -5.30
N ARG A 181 -8.31 18.21 -4.22
CA ARG A 181 -8.06 19.66 -4.29
C ARG A 181 -6.82 20.01 -5.10
N TYR A 182 -5.79 19.16 -5.10
CA TYR A 182 -4.62 19.36 -5.96
C TYR A 182 -4.98 19.19 -7.44
N ALA A 183 -5.78 18.18 -7.78
CA ALA A 183 -6.24 17.98 -9.15
C ALA A 183 -7.19 19.09 -9.63
N GLU A 184 -7.99 19.67 -8.72
CA GLU A 184 -8.88 20.81 -9.02
C GLU A 184 -8.13 22.13 -9.21
N SER A 185 -6.90 22.28 -8.71
CA SER A 185 -6.23 23.58 -8.70
C SER A 185 -5.64 23.98 -10.06
N GLY A 186 -5.34 23.01 -10.92
CA GLY A 186 -4.69 23.24 -12.21
C GLY A 186 -3.18 23.57 -12.12
N ASP A 187 -2.58 23.47 -10.92
CA ASP A 187 -1.15 23.80 -10.71
C ASP A 187 -0.20 22.65 -11.05
N TYR A 188 -0.73 21.44 -11.20
CA TYR A 188 0.05 20.22 -11.36
C TYR A 188 -0.26 19.54 -12.69
N ALA A 189 0.55 18.55 -13.07
CA ALA A 189 0.34 17.81 -14.30
C ALA A 189 -0.77 16.74 -14.19
N CYS A 190 -1.91 17.18 -13.67
CA CYS A 190 -3.16 16.44 -13.61
C CYS A 190 -4.35 17.39 -13.64
N ALA A 191 -5.53 16.85 -13.91
CA ALA A 191 -6.80 17.56 -13.90
C ALA A 191 -7.87 16.73 -13.19
N TRP A 192 -8.82 17.41 -12.56
CA TRP A 192 -10.00 16.78 -11.97
C TRP A 192 -11.07 16.49 -13.03
N ILE A 193 -11.71 15.32 -12.93
CA ILE A 193 -12.92 14.95 -13.65
C ILE A 193 -14.02 14.73 -12.62
N ASP A 194 -15.15 15.42 -12.78
CA ASP A 194 -16.25 15.36 -11.83
C ASP A 194 -17.01 14.02 -11.89
N PRO A 195 -17.64 13.59 -10.78
CA PRO A 195 -18.37 12.33 -10.75
C PRO A 195 -19.49 12.20 -11.79
N GLU A 196 -20.16 13.31 -12.11
CA GLU A 196 -21.21 13.37 -13.12
C GLU A 196 -20.64 13.12 -14.53
N ASP A 197 -19.46 13.66 -14.81
CA ASP A 197 -18.76 13.44 -16.07
C ASP A 197 -18.27 12.00 -16.17
N VAL A 198 -17.68 11.45 -15.11
CA VAL A 198 -17.27 10.02 -15.08
C VAL A 198 -18.48 9.10 -15.26
N GLU A 199 -19.63 9.43 -14.69
CA GLU A 199 -20.86 8.64 -14.87
C GLU A 199 -21.39 8.72 -16.31
N ALA A 200 -21.43 9.93 -16.88
CA ALA A 200 -21.94 10.18 -18.23
C ALA A 200 -21.03 9.59 -19.31
N ASN A 201 -19.72 9.74 -19.15
CA ASN A 201 -18.70 9.26 -20.08
C ASN A 201 -17.50 8.66 -19.34
N PRO A 202 -17.57 7.39 -18.89
CA PRO A 202 -16.46 6.73 -18.19
C PRO A 202 -15.17 6.65 -19.01
N GLY A 203 -15.27 6.66 -20.35
CA GLY A 203 -14.12 6.50 -21.25
C GLY A 203 -13.13 7.67 -21.25
N GLN A 204 -13.45 8.78 -20.58
CA GLN A 204 -12.50 9.87 -20.35
C GLN A 204 -11.49 9.55 -19.24
N VAL A 205 -11.82 8.60 -18.35
CA VAL A 205 -10.88 8.03 -17.39
C VAL A 205 -10.08 6.96 -18.12
N VAL A 206 -8.77 6.94 -17.95
CA VAL A 206 -7.90 5.98 -18.63
C VAL A 206 -6.99 5.24 -17.63
N PRO A 207 -6.49 4.04 -17.97
CA PRO A 207 -5.56 3.32 -17.10
C PRO A 207 -4.38 4.17 -16.63
N GLY A 208 -4.08 4.06 -15.34
CA GLY A 208 -3.11 4.89 -14.62
C GLY A 208 -3.68 6.17 -14.01
N ASP A 209 -4.94 6.54 -14.29
CA ASP A 209 -5.65 7.60 -13.55
C ASP A 209 -5.99 7.15 -12.12
N LEU A 210 -6.34 8.10 -11.26
CA LEU A 210 -6.84 7.82 -9.92
C LEU A 210 -8.35 7.95 -9.89
N MET A 211 -9.03 6.96 -9.31
CA MET A 211 -10.45 7.05 -8.97
C MET A 211 -10.58 7.53 -7.53
N LEU A 212 -11.45 8.52 -7.28
CA LEU A 212 -11.79 8.98 -5.94
C LEU A 212 -13.28 8.77 -5.66
N VAL A 213 -13.58 8.20 -4.50
CA VAL A 213 -14.96 8.09 -4.01
C VAL A 213 -15.34 9.39 -3.32
N VAL A 214 -16.27 10.11 -3.94
CA VAL A 214 -16.78 11.40 -3.48
C VAL A 214 -18.13 11.21 -2.80
N LYS A 215 -18.35 11.91 -1.69
CA LYS A 215 -19.69 11.95 -1.09
C LYS A 215 -20.59 12.85 -1.96
N PRO A 216 -21.79 12.40 -2.38
CA PRO A 216 -22.71 13.23 -3.16
C PRO A 216 -22.95 14.60 -2.50
N GLY A 217 -22.91 15.66 -3.30
CA GLY A 217 -23.06 17.04 -2.83
C GLY A 217 -21.92 17.55 -1.93
N SER A 218 -20.75 16.92 -1.96
CA SER A 218 -19.59 17.30 -1.14
C SER A 218 -18.31 17.43 -1.96
N SER A 219 -17.44 18.36 -1.55
CA SER A 219 -16.06 18.41 -2.02
C SER A 219 -15.15 17.38 -1.34
N ASN A 220 -15.66 16.64 -0.33
CA ASN A 220 -14.88 15.65 0.39
C ASN A 220 -14.84 14.32 -0.36
N ALA A 221 -13.62 13.82 -0.59
CA ALA A 221 -13.37 12.47 -1.03
C ALA A 221 -12.99 11.59 0.17
N ARG A 222 -13.48 10.35 0.18
CA ARG A 222 -13.38 9.40 1.30
C ARG A 222 -12.51 8.18 1.01
N HIS A 223 -12.21 7.91 -0.26
CA HIS A 223 -11.41 6.77 -0.68
C HIS A 223 -10.79 7.04 -2.05
N ILE A 224 -9.71 6.34 -2.37
CA ILE A 224 -8.96 6.51 -3.60
C ILE A 224 -8.38 5.17 -4.08
N GLY A 225 -8.30 5.00 -5.39
CA GLY A 225 -7.75 3.82 -6.05
C GLY A 225 -7.08 4.19 -7.37
N ILE A 226 -6.28 3.27 -7.90
CA ILE A 226 -5.62 3.41 -9.21
C ILE A 226 -6.44 2.65 -10.23
N VAL A 227 -6.85 3.31 -11.32
CA VAL A 227 -7.61 2.68 -12.41
C VAL A 227 -6.66 1.84 -13.26
N THR A 228 -6.96 0.54 -13.40
CA THR A 228 -6.18 -0.41 -14.21
C THR A 228 -6.82 -0.68 -15.57
N GLU A 229 -8.14 -0.55 -15.65
CA GLU A 229 -8.91 -0.79 -16.88
C GLU A 229 -10.24 -0.02 -16.80
N VAL A 230 -10.77 0.38 -17.96
CA VAL A 230 -12.13 0.90 -18.10
C VAL A 230 -12.90 0.05 -19.10
N SER A 231 -13.95 -0.60 -18.64
CA SER A 231 -14.76 -1.54 -19.41
C SER A 231 -16.24 -1.14 -19.34
N GLY A 232 -16.69 -0.35 -20.33
CA GLY A 232 -18.05 0.20 -20.36
C GLY A 232 -18.30 1.16 -19.19
N LYS A 233 -19.21 0.78 -18.28
CA LYS A 233 -19.53 1.54 -17.05
C LYS A 233 -18.83 1.00 -15.79
N VAL A 234 -17.74 0.25 -15.98
CA VAL A 234 -16.99 -0.36 -14.87
C VAL A 234 -15.55 0.13 -14.91
N LEU A 235 -15.08 0.66 -13.80
CA LEU A 235 -13.66 0.91 -13.54
C LEU A 235 -13.09 -0.31 -12.83
N HIS A 236 -12.00 -0.87 -13.35
CA HIS A 236 -11.20 -1.85 -12.63
C HIS A 236 -10.09 -1.07 -11.91
N THR A 237 -9.85 -1.42 -10.66
CA THR A 237 -8.99 -0.62 -9.79
C THR A 237 -8.10 -1.48 -8.91
N ILE A 238 -6.91 -0.98 -8.57
CA ILE A 238 -6.11 -1.46 -7.44
C ILE A 238 -6.24 -0.41 -6.33
N GLU A 239 -6.68 -0.84 -5.15
CA GLU A 239 -7.01 0.05 -4.04
C GLU A 239 -6.41 -0.49 -2.74
N GLY A 240 -5.98 0.40 -1.85
CA GLY A 240 -5.49 0.06 -0.50
C GLY A 240 -6.51 0.46 0.56
N ASN A 241 -6.37 -0.08 1.78
CA ASN A 241 -7.34 0.10 2.88
C ASN A 241 -8.76 -0.31 2.46
N THR A 242 -8.87 -1.42 1.73
CA THR A 242 -10.12 -2.00 1.27
C THR A 242 -10.09 -3.54 1.39
N ASN A 243 -11.18 -4.20 1.03
CA ASN A 243 -11.28 -5.65 1.03
C ASN A 243 -12.14 -6.10 -0.16
N ASP A 244 -12.00 -7.38 -0.53
CA ASP A 244 -12.79 -8.05 -1.56
C ASP A 244 -14.32 -7.99 -1.32
N GLU A 245 -14.76 -7.73 -0.08
CA GLU A 245 -16.16 -7.48 0.29
C GLU A 245 -16.65 -6.03 0.04
N GLY A 246 -15.78 -5.11 -0.41
CA GLY A 246 -16.14 -3.74 -0.77
C GLY A 246 -16.52 -2.83 0.43
N SER A 247 -16.10 -3.19 1.64
CA SER A 247 -16.37 -2.43 2.87
C SER A 247 -15.49 -1.18 3.00
N ARG A 248 -15.88 -0.27 3.90
CA ARG A 248 -15.24 1.04 4.13
C ARG A 248 -13.89 0.94 4.85
N GLU A 249 -13.69 -0.10 5.65
CA GLU A 249 -12.52 -0.33 6.51
C GLU A 249 -11.94 -1.70 6.16
N GLY A 250 -11.42 -1.80 4.95
CA GLY A 250 -10.79 -3.05 4.53
C GLY A 250 -9.30 -3.06 4.84
N TYR A 251 -8.68 -4.22 4.81
CA TYR A 251 -7.41 -4.46 5.47
C TYR A 251 -6.25 -4.72 4.50
N GLU A 252 -6.46 -4.63 3.19
CA GLU A 252 -5.49 -5.06 2.19
C GLU A 252 -5.43 -4.13 0.97
N VAL A 253 -4.39 -4.33 0.15
CA VAL A 253 -4.36 -3.90 -1.25
C VAL A 253 -4.93 -5.01 -2.11
N CYS A 254 -5.97 -4.73 -2.89
CA CYS A 254 -6.59 -5.70 -3.79
C CYS A 254 -7.25 -5.05 -5.01
N GLU A 255 -7.64 -5.89 -5.96
CA GLU A 255 -8.39 -5.48 -7.14
C GLU A 255 -9.88 -5.35 -6.87
N LEU A 256 -10.49 -4.26 -7.33
CA LEU A 256 -11.93 -4.02 -7.25
C LEU A 256 -12.54 -3.64 -8.59
N ARG A 257 -13.87 -3.77 -8.65
CA ARG A 257 -14.70 -3.39 -9.80
C ARG A 257 -15.72 -2.37 -9.33
N ARG A 258 -15.67 -1.16 -9.89
CA ARG A 258 -16.48 0.00 -9.46
C ARG A 258 -17.46 0.38 -10.57
N ASN A 259 -18.77 0.24 -10.31
CA ASN A 259 -19.81 0.61 -11.26
C ASN A 259 -20.09 2.13 -11.25
N THR A 260 -19.78 2.82 -12.35
CA THR A 260 -19.85 4.28 -12.45
C THR A 260 -21.26 4.85 -12.36
N ALA A 261 -22.30 4.04 -12.59
CA ALA A 261 -23.71 4.46 -12.54
C ALA A 261 -24.23 4.88 -11.14
N SER A 262 -23.34 4.98 -10.16
CA SER A 262 -23.67 5.49 -8.82
C SER A 262 -23.34 6.98 -8.65
N GLY A 263 -22.78 7.64 -9.66
CA GLY A 263 -22.50 9.08 -9.66
C GLY A 263 -21.54 9.55 -8.56
N LYS A 264 -20.75 8.64 -7.97
CA LYS A 264 -19.92 8.90 -6.78
C LYS A 264 -18.42 8.85 -7.03
N TYR A 265 -17.99 8.62 -8.26
CA TYR A 265 -16.57 8.43 -8.58
C TYR A 265 -16.10 9.60 -9.43
N GLY A 266 -15.31 10.49 -8.84
CA GLY A 266 -14.52 11.44 -9.62
C GLY A 266 -13.17 10.84 -9.97
N ALA A 267 -12.40 11.52 -10.82
CA ALA A 267 -11.08 11.03 -11.21
C ALA A 267 -10.01 12.13 -11.25
N VAL A 268 -8.77 11.74 -10.95
CA VAL A 268 -7.57 12.52 -11.27
C VAL A 268 -7.03 12.00 -12.59
N HIS A 269 -7.06 12.84 -13.61
CA HIS A 269 -6.51 12.57 -14.92
C HIS A 269 -5.10 13.13 -15.07
N PHE A 270 -4.09 12.29 -15.28
CA PHE A 270 -2.72 12.75 -15.49
C PHE A 270 -2.48 13.25 -16.93
N THR A 271 -1.82 14.41 -17.08
CA THR A 271 -1.63 15.09 -18.38
C THR A 271 -0.21 14.92 -18.97
N LEU A 272 0.53 13.90 -18.53
CA LEU A 272 1.93 13.61 -18.88
C LEU A 272 2.12 12.33 -19.69
#